data_AF-A0A958PMX4-F1
#
_entry.id   AF-A0A958PMX4-F1
#
_cell.length_a   1.000
_cell.length_b   1.000
_cell.length_c   1.000
_cell.angle_alpha   90.00
_cell.angle_beta   90.00
_cell.angle_gamma   90.00
#
_symmetry.space_group_name_H-M   'P 1'
#
loop_
_entity.id
_entity.type
_entity.pdbx_description
1 polymer ?
#
loop_
_entity_poly.entity_id
_entity_poly.type
_entity_poly.pdbx_seq_one_letter_code
_entity_poly.pdbx_strand_id
1 'polypeptide(L)'
;MKKSLLTLGFILVAQAVVAGSVVAIFMNISSSRKAAALAATLFLVLGILMVVLTWKLPQRKFLLTFWNGWVHLLVFTLPMLLMRLVHWNLPFAEIQWWGLKATTLHNYSLPFYKWMMVAVVIDLLRLIFVSWRLNKTKQVGG
;
A
#
# COMPACT_ATOMS: atom_id res chain seq x y z
N MET A 1 0.59 -15.04 16.69
CA MET A 1 1.35 -13.78 16.85
C MET A 1 2.57 -13.71 15.94
N LYS A 2 3.49 -14.69 15.98
CA LYS A 2 4.67 -14.75 15.07
C LYS A 2 4.32 -14.58 13.59
N LYS A 3 3.28 -15.29 13.10
CA LYS A 3 2.77 -15.16 11.73
C LYS A 3 2.38 -13.71 11.37
N SER A 4 1.66 -13.01 12.25
CA SER A 4 1.23 -11.63 12.02
C SER A 4 2.41 -10.66 11.91
N LEU A 5 3.42 -10.80 12.78
CA LEU A 5 4.64 -9.99 12.73
C LEU A 5 5.40 -10.21 11.43
N LEU A 6 5.59 -11.47 11.01
CA LEU A 6 6.24 -11.80 9.74
C LEU A 6 5.46 -11.24 8.54
N THR A 7 4.12 -11.37 8.55
CA THR A 7 3.28 -10.84 7.48
C THR A 7 3.39 -9.31 7.36
N LEU A 8 3.31 -8.58 8.47
CA LEU A 8 3.43 -7.12 8.46
C LEU A 8 4.85 -6.67 8.09
N GLY A 9 5.89 -7.34 8.59
CA GLY A 9 7.27 -7.07 8.21
C GLY A 9 7.50 -7.28 6.71
N PHE A 10 6.96 -8.36 6.15
CA PHE A 10 7.00 -8.61 4.72
C PHE A 10 6.28 -7.52 3.92
N ILE A 11 5.09 -7.08 4.36
CA ILE A 11 4.36 -5.99 3.71
C ILE A 11 5.19 -4.69 3.70
N LEU A 12 5.85 -4.35 4.80
CA LEU A 12 6.70 -3.15 4.88
C LEU A 12 7.87 -3.20 3.89
N VAL A 13 8.53 -4.36 3.78
CA VAL A 13 9.59 -4.58 2.78
C VAL A 13 9.03 -4.48 1.37
N ALA A 14 7.87 -5.11 1.10
CA ALA A 14 7.22 -5.03 -0.20
C ALA A 14 6.86 -3.60 -0.59
N GLN A 15 6.42 -2.76 0.36
CA GLN A 15 6.19 -1.33 0.13
C GLN A 15 7.48 -0.64 -0.32
N ALA A 16 8.58 -0.81 0.42
CA ALA A 16 9.87 -0.21 0.07
C ALA A 16 10.36 -0.66 -1.32
N VAL A 17 10.24 -1.96 -1.62
CA VAL A 17 10.61 -2.53 -2.93
C VAL A 17 9.79 -1.92 -4.06
N VAL A 18 8.47 -1.80 -3.89
CA VAL A 18 7.59 -1.20 -4.91
C VAL A 18 7.92 0.28 -5.12
N ALA A 19 8.12 1.04 -4.05
CA ALA A 19 8.53 2.44 -4.15
C ALA A 19 9.84 2.59 -4.92
N GLY A 20 10.86 1.80 -4.59
CA GLY A 20 12.14 1.79 -5.33
C GLY A 20 11.98 1.37 -6.79
N SER A 21 11.14 0.36 -7.06
CA SER A 21 10.85 -0.14 -8.41
C SER A 21 10.18 0.93 -9.28
N VAL A 22 9.26 1.70 -8.71
CA VAL A 22 8.59 2.81 -9.42
C VAL A 22 9.59 3.89 -9.79
N VAL A 23 10.49 4.27 -8.88
CA VAL A 23 11.58 5.21 -9.19
C VAL A 23 12.43 4.68 -10.35
N ALA A 24 12.85 3.42 -10.28
CA ALA A 24 13.63 2.80 -11.35
C ALA A 24 12.88 2.78 -12.70
N ILE A 25 11.57 2.51 -12.70
CA ILE A 25 10.74 2.54 -13.91
C ILE A 25 10.78 3.92 -14.56
N PHE A 26 10.58 4.99 -13.79
CA PHE A 26 10.61 6.36 -14.34
C PHE A 26 12.00 6.81 -14.79
N MET A 27 13.07 6.24 -14.21
CA MET A 27 14.44 6.52 -14.65
C MET A 27 14.82 5.80 -15.96
N ASN A 28 14.26 4.61 -16.21
CA ASN A 28 14.70 3.76 -17.33
C ASN A 28 13.73 3.73 -18.51
N ILE A 29 12.47 4.13 -18.34
CA ILE A 29 11.46 4.11 -19.40
C ILE A 29 11.21 5.53 -19.91
N SER A 30 11.65 5.80 -21.15
CA SER A 30 11.48 7.12 -21.81
C SER A 30 10.03 7.53 -21.99
N SER A 31 9.14 6.58 -22.28
CA SER A 31 7.72 6.84 -22.44
C SER A 31 7.02 6.95 -21.07
N SER A 32 6.73 8.18 -20.63
CA SER A 32 6.02 8.46 -19.38
C SER A 32 4.66 7.75 -19.27
N ARG A 33 3.98 7.48 -20.40
CA ARG A 33 2.69 6.77 -20.44
C ARG A 33 2.83 5.30 -19.98
N LYS A 34 3.76 4.57 -20.60
CA LYS A 34 4.14 3.20 -20.22
C LYS A 34 4.66 3.13 -18.78
N ALA A 35 5.53 4.07 -18.39
CA ALA A 35 6.07 4.15 -17.03
C ALA A 35 4.94 4.30 -15.99
N ALA A 36 4.02 5.24 -16.21
CA ALA A 36 2.88 5.46 -15.33
C ALA A 36 1.95 4.25 -15.22
N ALA A 37 1.68 3.56 -16.35
CA ALA A 37 0.87 2.35 -16.35
C ALA A 37 1.52 1.21 -15.56
N LEU A 38 2.82 0.97 -15.76
CA LEU A 38 3.56 -0.05 -15.01
C LEU A 38 3.63 0.28 -13.51
N ALA A 39 3.88 1.54 -13.16
CA ALA A 39 3.89 2.00 -11.77
C ALA A 39 2.52 1.78 -11.10
N ALA A 40 1.43 2.17 -11.77
CA ALA A 40 0.07 1.97 -11.27
C ALA A 40 -0.26 0.47 -11.08
N THR A 41 0.19 -0.40 -11.99
CA THR A 41 0.05 -1.86 -11.86
C THR A 41 0.82 -2.40 -10.65
N LEU A 42 2.06 -1.96 -10.41
CA LEU A 42 2.82 -2.38 -9.23
C LEU A 42 2.12 -1.97 -7.94
N PHE A 43 1.60 -0.75 -7.87
CA PHE A 43 0.86 -0.30 -6.69
C PHE A 43 -0.48 -1.03 -6.52
N LEU A 44 -1.16 -1.40 -7.61
CA LEU A 44 -2.37 -2.22 -7.57
C LEU A 44 -2.06 -3.61 -6.99
N VAL A 45 -1.01 -4.28 -7.49
CA VAL A 45 -0.56 -5.58 -6.97
C VAL A 45 -0.19 -5.50 -5.50
N LEU A 46 0.50 -4.43 -5.08
CA LEU A 46 0.81 -4.18 -3.68
C LEU A 46 -0.46 -4.04 -2.83
N GLY A 47 -1.46 -3.27 -3.29
CA GLY A 47 -2.74 -3.10 -2.60
C GLY A 47 -3.47 -4.44 -2.43
N ILE A 48 -3.55 -5.24 -3.48
CA ILE A 48 -4.13 -6.59 -3.45
C ILE A 48 -3.38 -7.47 -2.45
N LEU A 49 -2.05 -7.50 -2.53
CA LEU A 49 -1.19 -8.28 -1.65
C LEU A 49 -1.42 -7.89 -0.18
N MET A 50 -1.46 -6.59 0.13
CA MET A 50 -1.73 -6.09 1.47
C MET A 50 -3.07 -6.60 2.00
N VAL A 51 -4.14 -6.45 1.23
CA VAL A 51 -5.49 -6.91 1.61
C VAL A 51 -5.51 -8.43 1.80
N VAL A 52 -5.01 -9.21 0.84
CA VAL A 52 -5.05 -10.67 0.88
C VAL A 52 -4.25 -11.24 2.05
N LEU A 53 -3.05 -10.70 2.30
CA LEU A 53 -2.21 -11.17 3.39
C LEU A 53 -2.78 -10.81 4.76
N THR A 54 -3.29 -9.58 4.91
CA THR A 54 -3.90 -9.16 6.17
C THR A 54 -5.27 -9.79 6.41
N TRP A 55 -6.01 -10.17 5.36
CA TRP A 55 -7.29 -10.89 5.47
C TRP A 55 -7.17 -12.22 6.22
N LYS A 56 -6.02 -12.89 6.07
CA LYS A 56 -5.71 -14.17 6.73
C LYS A 56 -5.30 -14.03 8.20
N LEU A 57 -5.25 -12.81 8.74
CA LEU A 57 -4.88 -12.55 10.13
C LEU A 57 -6.14 -12.46 11.03
N PRO A 58 -6.13 -13.06 12.24
CA PRO A 58 -7.29 -13.05 13.12
C PRO A 58 -7.65 -11.64 13.63
N GLN A 59 -6.66 -10.78 13.82
CA GLN A 59 -6.84 -9.41 14.30
C GLN A 59 -7.09 -8.37 13.20
N ARG A 60 -7.38 -8.79 11.95
CA ARG A 60 -7.41 -7.91 10.76
C ARG A 60 -8.24 -6.63 10.91
N LYS A 61 -9.40 -6.71 11.58
CA LYS A 61 -10.32 -5.57 11.77
C LYS A 61 -9.72 -4.43 12.59
N PHE A 62 -8.70 -4.73 13.40
CA PHE A 62 -8.01 -3.77 14.25
C PHE A 62 -6.68 -3.29 13.67
N LEU A 63 -6.28 -3.79 12.50
CA LEU A 63 -5.04 -3.39 11.84
C LEU A 63 -5.32 -2.19 10.93
N LEU A 64 -4.57 -1.11 11.12
CA LEU A 64 -4.61 0.04 10.22
C LEU A 64 -4.19 -0.37 8.81
N THR A 65 -3.21 -1.27 8.70
CA THR A 65 -2.70 -1.84 7.45
C THR A 65 -3.80 -2.47 6.60
N PHE A 66 -4.75 -3.16 7.23
CA PHE A 66 -5.86 -3.83 6.54
C PHE A 66 -6.78 -2.82 5.85
N TRP A 67 -7.25 -1.82 6.61
CA TRP A 67 -8.15 -0.80 6.09
C TRP A 67 -7.46 0.12 5.09
N ASN A 68 -6.22 0.51 5.36
CA ASN A 68 -5.42 1.30 4.44
C ASN A 68 -5.15 0.54 3.12
N GLY A 69 -4.99 -0.79 3.16
CA GLY A 69 -4.88 -1.61 1.96
C GLY A 69 -6.11 -1.49 1.06
N TRP A 70 -7.31 -1.50 1.63
CA TRP A 70 -8.56 -1.29 0.88
C TRP A 70 -8.68 0.13 0.31
N VAL A 71 -8.36 1.16 1.10
CA VAL A 71 -8.39 2.54 0.62
C VAL A 71 -7.38 2.74 -0.51
N HIS A 72 -6.15 2.25 -0.37
CA HIS A 72 -5.13 2.27 -1.42
C HIS A 72 -5.62 1.62 -2.71
N LEU A 73 -6.26 0.45 -2.57
CA LEU A 73 -6.74 -0.33 -3.70
C LEU A 73 -7.86 0.39 -4.43
N LEU A 74 -8.92 0.75 -3.71
CA LEU A 74 -10.18 1.20 -4.30
C LEU A 74 -10.22 2.70 -4.61
N VAL A 75 -9.55 3.52 -3.80
CA VAL A 75 -9.61 4.99 -3.94
C VAL A 75 -8.50 5.51 -4.82
N PHE A 76 -7.30 4.91 -4.75
CA PHE A 76 -6.12 5.43 -5.43
C PHE A 76 -5.70 4.59 -6.63
N THR A 77 -5.27 3.35 -6.42
CA THR A 77 -4.58 2.58 -7.45
C THR A 77 -5.48 2.10 -8.57
N LEU A 78 -6.64 1.53 -8.24
CA LEU A 78 -7.59 1.09 -9.25
C LEU A 78 -8.10 2.27 -10.10
N PRO A 79 -8.57 3.40 -9.53
CA PRO A 79 -8.99 4.53 -10.35
C PRO A 79 -7.86 5.15 -11.17
N MET A 80 -6.64 5.29 -10.61
CA MET A 80 -5.49 5.82 -11.38
C MET A 80 -5.13 4.92 -12.56
N LEU A 81 -5.10 3.60 -12.37
CA LEU A 81 -4.81 2.66 -13.45
C LEU A 81 -5.89 2.72 -14.52
N LEU A 82 -7.16 2.68 -14.14
CA LEU A 82 -8.28 2.77 -15.08
C LEU A 82 -8.25 4.08 -15.86
N MET A 83 -8.04 5.22 -15.19
CA MET A 83 -7.84 6.53 -15.83
C MET A 83 -6.73 6.49 -16.88
N ARG A 84 -5.58 5.87 -16.56
CA ARG A 84 -4.43 5.75 -17.47
C ARG A 84 -4.70 4.85 -18.67
N LEU A 85 -5.46 3.75 -18.48
CA LEU A 85 -5.78 2.81 -19.54
C LEU A 85 -6.85 3.34 -20.49
N VAL A 86 -7.92 3.93 -19.94
CA VAL A 86 -9.01 4.54 -20.74
C VAL A 86 -8.49 5.71 -21.57
N HIS A 87 -7.64 6.56 -21.00
CA HIS A 87 -7.11 7.76 -21.66
C HIS A 87 -5.65 7.55 -22.10
N TRP A 88 -5.37 6.43 -22.76
CA TRP A 88 -4.00 6.04 -23.12
C TRP A 88 -3.25 7.07 -23.99
N ASN A 89 -3.98 7.78 -24.84
CA ASN A 89 -3.38 8.74 -25.78
C ASN A 89 -3.12 10.11 -25.14
N LEU A 90 -3.72 10.39 -23.98
CA LEU A 90 -3.58 11.69 -23.31
C LEU A 90 -2.33 11.74 -22.41
N PRO A 91 -1.65 12.89 -22.34
CA PRO A 91 -0.69 13.20 -21.29
C PRO A 91 -1.34 13.05 -19.91
N PHE A 92 -0.59 12.57 -18.91
CA PHE A 92 -1.15 12.33 -17.56
C PHE A 92 -1.74 13.61 -16.92
N ALA A 93 -1.18 14.77 -17.24
CA ALA A 93 -1.66 16.07 -16.76
C ALA A 93 -3.06 16.45 -17.26
N GLU A 94 -3.48 15.90 -18.40
CA GLU A 94 -4.74 16.21 -19.06
C GLU A 94 -5.84 15.18 -18.74
N ILE A 95 -5.48 14.06 -18.09
CA ILE A 95 -6.45 13.01 -17.77
C ILE A 95 -7.38 13.50 -16.66
N GLN A 96 -8.69 13.44 -16.95
CA GLN A 96 -9.76 13.73 -16.01
C GLN A 96 -10.88 12.70 -16.17
N TRP A 97 -11.45 12.26 -15.06
CA TRP A 97 -12.62 11.38 -15.04
C TRP A 97 -13.65 11.95 -14.06
N TRP A 98 -14.84 12.31 -14.57
CA TRP A 98 -15.97 12.82 -13.78
C TRP A 98 -15.58 13.99 -12.86
N GLY A 99 -14.87 14.97 -13.40
CA GLY A 99 -14.41 16.13 -12.62
C GLY A 99 -13.08 15.91 -11.89
N LEU A 100 -12.68 14.66 -11.62
CA LEU A 100 -11.44 14.35 -10.89
C LEU A 100 -10.23 14.27 -11.83
N LYS A 101 -9.21 15.10 -11.59
CA LYS A 101 -7.95 15.07 -12.34
C LYS A 101 -7.03 13.96 -11.83
N ALA A 102 -6.39 13.23 -12.75
CA ALA A 102 -5.44 12.17 -12.40
C ALA A 102 -4.25 12.69 -11.58
N THR A 103 -3.77 13.90 -11.88
CA THR A 103 -2.70 14.58 -11.12
C THR A 103 -3.09 14.86 -9.68
N THR A 104 -4.33 15.30 -9.44
CA THR A 104 -4.86 15.50 -8.09
C THR A 104 -4.89 14.19 -7.32
N LEU A 105 -5.39 13.11 -7.93
CA LEU A 105 -5.43 11.80 -7.28
C LEU A 105 -4.03 11.27 -6.96
N HIS A 106 -3.07 11.46 -7.87
CA HIS A 106 -1.67 11.12 -7.64
C HIS A 106 -1.04 11.94 -6.50
N ASN A 107 -1.30 13.24 -6.44
CA ASN A 107 -0.76 14.11 -5.41
C ASN A 107 -1.30 13.76 -4.01
N TYR A 108 -2.55 13.30 -3.91
CA TYR A 108 -3.09 12.77 -2.65
C TYR A 108 -2.60 11.37 -2.32
N SER A 109 -2.32 10.53 -3.32
CA SER A 109 -1.85 9.17 -3.08
C SER A 109 -0.44 9.12 -2.52
N LEU A 110 0.42 10.11 -2.83
CA LEU A 110 1.79 10.20 -2.30
C LEU A 110 1.87 10.30 -0.76
N PRO A 111 1.27 11.30 -0.08
CA PRO A 111 1.27 11.36 1.37
C PRO A 111 0.47 10.19 1.98
N PHE A 112 -0.59 9.73 1.32
CA PHE A 112 -1.32 8.54 1.77
C PHE A 112 -0.43 7.29 1.77
N TYR A 113 0.39 7.08 0.74
CA TYR A 113 1.31 5.96 0.68
C TYR A 113 2.33 5.99 1.82
N LYS A 114 2.88 7.17 2.14
CA LYS A 114 3.76 7.36 3.31
C LYS A 114 3.01 7.00 4.61
N TRP A 115 1.77 7.45 4.75
CA TRP A 115 0.91 7.08 5.88
C TRP A 115 0.69 5.57 5.96
N MET A 116 0.51 4.87 4.84
CA MET A 116 0.38 3.41 4.84
C MET A 116 1.62 2.73 5.42
N MET A 117 2.83 3.19 5.09
CA MET A 117 4.06 2.64 5.66
C MET A 117 4.11 2.87 7.17
N VAL A 118 3.76 4.07 7.63
CA VAL A 118 3.67 4.41 9.06
C VAL A 118 2.63 3.51 9.76
N ALA A 119 1.48 3.27 9.14
CA ALA A 119 0.45 2.40 9.68
C ALA A 119 0.94 0.96 9.88
N VAL A 120 1.76 0.43 8.97
CA VAL A 120 2.38 -0.89 9.14
C VAL A 120 3.34 -0.91 10.32
N VAL A 121 4.14 0.14 10.49
CA VAL A 121 5.05 0.29 11.65
C VAL A 121 4.24 0.35 12.96
N ILE A 122 3.16 1.12 13.01
CA ILE A 122 2.29 1.21 14.19
C ILE A 122 1.69 -0.15 14.53
N ASP A 123 1.15 -0.87 13.54
CA ASP A 123 0.58 -2.21 13.75
C ASP A 123 1.64 -3.22 14.23
N LEU A 124 2.87 -3.15 13.70
CA LEU A 124 4.01 -3.96 14.14
C LEU A 124 4.34 -3.68 15.61
N LEU A 125 4.56 -2.42 15.97
CA LEU A 125 4.90 -2.02 17.34
C LEU A 125 3.80 -2.43 18.32
N ARG A 126 2.53 -2.24 17.96
CA ARG A 126 1.38 -2.66 18.76
C ARG A 126 1.40 -4.17 19.01
N LEU A 127 1.63 -4.99 17.99
CA LEU A 127 1.66 -6.45 18.14
C LEU A 127 2.87 -6.93 18.95
N ILE A 128 4.03 -6.28 18.81
CA ILE A 128 5.21 -6.57 19.63
C ILE A 128 4.91 -6.26 21.10
N PHE A 129 4.32 -5.11 21.39
CA PHE A 129 3.96 -4.72 22.76
C PHE A 129 2.95 -5.69 23.39
N VAL A 130 1.90 -6.06 22.66
CA VAL A 130 0.91 -7.06 23.12
C VAL A 130 1.60 -8.41 23.37
N SER A 131 2.51 -8.83 22.47
CA SER A 131 3.27 -10.08 22.64
C SER A 131 4.14 -10.07 23.90
N TRP A 132 4.83 -8.96 24.15
CA TRP A 132 5.68 -8.81 25.33
C TRP A 132 4.85 -8.84 26.62
N ARG A 133 3.72 -8.13 26.66
CA ARG A 133 2.84 -8.10 27.83
C ARG A 133 2.28 -9.48 28.20
N LEU A 134 1.86 -10.26 27.20
CA LEU A 134 1.32 -11.62 27.42
C LEU A 134 2.38 -12.62 27.90
N ASN A 135 3.63 -12.45 27.49
CA ASN A 135 4.73 -13.30 27.99
C ASN A 135 5.06 -12.97 29.45
N LYS A 136 5.07 -11.68 29.82
CA LYS A 136 5.34 -11.26 31.20
C LYS A 136 4.29 -11.79 32.19
N THR A 137 3.00 -11.77 31.82
CA THR A 137 1.93 -12.29 32.69
C THR A 137 2.02 -13.79 32.92
N LYS A 138 2.50 -14.57 31.94
CA LYS A 138 2.69 -16.01 32.08
C LYS A 138 3.82 -16.38 33.05
N GLN A 139 4.83 -15.53 33.19
CA GLN A 139 5.97 -15.76 34.10
C GLN A 139 5.68 -15.40 35.55
N VAL A 140 4.66 -14.59 35.82
CA VAL A 140 4.32 -14.14 37.19
C VAL A 140 3.18 -14.98 37.80
N GLY A 141 2.39 -15.67 36.96
CA GLY A 141 1.23 -16.45 37.38
C GLY A 141 1.39 -17.97 37.33
N GLY A 142 2.61 -18.48 37.12
CA GLY A 142 2.95 -19.91 37.16
C GLY A 142 4.14 -20.12 38.09
#